data_AF-A0A954S2K4-F1
#
_entry.id   AF-A0A954S2K4-F1
#
_cell.length_a   1.000
_cell.length_b   1.000
_cell.length_c   1.000
_cell.angle_alpha   90.00
_cell.angle_beta   90.00
_cell.angle_gamma   90.00
#
_symmetry.space_group_name_H-M   'P 1'
#
loop_
_entity.id
_entity.type
_entity.pdbx_description
1 polymer ?
#
loop_
_entity_poly.entity_id
_entity_poly.type
_entity_poly.pdbx_seq_one_letter_code
_entity_poly.pdbx_strand_id
1 'polypeptide(L)'
;MKKVLLVIVDALATRVVGPAIEAGELPNFRRLAEAGMFLPECWSIFPSITPAATCSLVTGGYPFEHGISGAYWYDTENDEVAYFGDDLLAIANEGVGNYINDFQVKLNQERLKAPTIFERIEKDSNLSDAVVNYLWYRGRFEQKVSTPLLLKLLPGVSLKETLTGPQKMYLGDFVATEIDGEAPTTSGGLTRRYGFHDETTAGYLLELAEKDALADFTLAYFPNNDFDSHSEGPENALATLQKVDEYFGTLLELRGGLENFLSDYAIVITGDHSQSDLDEAPAVDMNEVLADFQIVGAGAPWRKSEDLMVCPNMRAAQIYLRPDLWKRRQDVIDALLGSEDIDQVILCDNDGCFFFNDT
;
A
#
# COMPACT_ATOMS: atom_id res chain seq x y z
N MET A 1 29.32 -5.88 5.05
CA MET A 1 28.31 -4.85 4.69
C MET A 1 27.06 -5.23 5.45
N LYS A 2 26.32 -4.27 6.03
CA LYS A 2 25.07 -4.61 6.73
C LYS A 2 23.98 -4.91 5.71
N LYS A 3 23.13 -5.90 6.00
CA LYS A 3 21.88 -6.13 5.27
C LYS A 3 20.86 -5.05 5.64
N VAL A 4 19.92 -4.73 4.75
CA VAL A 4 18.90 -3.69 4.98
C VAL A 4 17.54 -4.34 5.17
N LEU A 5 16.85 -4.01 6.26
CA LEU A 5 15.46 -4.36 6.51
C LEU A 5 14.61 -3.09 6.48
N LEU A 6 13.79 -2.93 5.44
CA LEU A 6 12.79 -1.89 5.34
C LEU A 6 11.44 -2.46 5.82
N VAL A 7 10.90 -1.87 6.88
CA VAL A 7 9.60 -2.22 7.43
C VAL A 7 8.65 -1.08 7.17
N ILE A 8 7.54 -1.41 6.52
CA ILE A 8 6.42 -0.51 6.33
C ILE A 8 5.28 -1.01 7.22
N VAL A 9 4.84 -0.19 8.18
CA VAL A 9 3.63 -0.44 8.97
C VAL A 9 2.55 0.49 8.43
N ASP A 10 1.46 -0.09 7.94
CA ASP A 10 0.40 0.65 7.27
C ASP A 10 -0.21 1.71 8.20
N ALA A 11 -0.38 2.93 7.71
CA ALA A 11 -0.88 4.07 8.48
C ALA A 11 -0.15 4.37 9.82
N LEU A 12 1.17 4.17 9.89
CA LEU A 12 1.95 4.40 11.11
C LEU A 12 2.02 5.88 11.52
N ALA A 13 1.03 6.32 12.30
CA ALA A 13 0.89 7.71 12.72
C ALA A 13 1.82 8.08 13.87
N THR A 14 2.70 9.07 13.67
CA THR A 14 3.62 9.55 14.72
C THR A 14 2.91 10.15 15.92
N ARG A 15 1.69 10.69 15.73
CA ARG A 15 0.81 11.15 16.83
C ARG A 15 0.36 10.03 17.78
N VAL A 16 0.39 8.77 17.33
CA VAL A 16 0.08 7.59 18.17
C VAL A 16 1.38 6.97 18.69
N VAL A 17 2.36 6.75 17.80
CA VAL A 17 3.63 6.07 18.13
C VAL A 17 4.45 6.85 19.16
N GLY A 18 4.54 8.18 19.03
CA GLY A 18 5.32 9.03 19.92
C GLY A 18 4.86 8.91 21.39
N PRO A 19 3.60 9.23 21.69
CA PRO A 19 3.04 9.07 23.04
C PRO A 19 3.15 7.63 23.59
N ALA A 20 2.91 6.62 22.75
CA ALA A 20 3.01 5.22 23.17
C ALA A 20 4.45 4.80 23.54
N ILE A 21 5.47 5.31 22.83
CA ILE A 21 6.89 5.13 23.20
C ILE A 21 7.18 5.80 24.54
N GLU A 22 6.69 7.01 24.76
CA GLU A 22 6.88 7.76 26.02
C GLU A 22 6.20 7.07 27.21
N ALA A 23 5.01 6.50 26.99
CA ALA A 23 4.26 5.71 27.97
C ALA A 23 4.88 4.33 28.26
N GLY A 24 5.84 3.88 27.44
CA GLY A 24 6.49 2.57 27.57
C GLY A 24 5.67 1.41 27.00
N GLU A 25 4.70 1.71 26.13
CA GLU A 25 3.80 0.73 25.50
C GLU A 25 4.41 0.10 24.25
N LEU A 26 5.41 0.75 23.63
CA LEU A 26 6.17 0.24 22.48
C LEU A 26 7.66 0.10 22.83
N PRO A 27 8.04 -0.84 23.72
CA PRO A 27 9.39 -0.93 24.26
C PRO A 27 10.46 -1.30 23.22
N ASN A 28 10.13 -2.08 22.19
CA ASN A 28 11.13 -2.48 21.18
C ASN A 28 11.37 -1.38 20.14
N PHE A 29 10.32 -0.64 19.74
CA PHE A 29 10.44 0.58 18.96
C PHE A 29 11.26 1.62 19.71
N ARG A 30 11.02 1.78 21.02
CA ARG A 30 11.83 2.66 21.87
C ARG A 30 13.31 2.26 21.84
N ARG A 31 13.62 0.98 22.03
CA ARG A 31 15.01 0.46 22.00
C ARG A 31 15.68 0.74 20.64
N LEU A 32 14.97 0.53 19.54
CA LEU A 32 15.47 0.80 18.19
C LEU A 32 15.69 2.30 17.96
N ALA A 33 14.76 3.14 18.41
CA ALA A 33 14.87 4.59 18.35
C ALA A 33 16.06 5.13 19.15
N GLU A 34 16.27 4.63 20.38
CA GLU A 34 17.37 5.02 21.26
C GLU A 34 18.74 4.57 20.71
N ALA A 35 18.81 3.41 20.03
CA ALA A 35 20.03 2.93 19.39
C ALA A 35 20.30 3.58 18.01
N GLY A 36 19.30 4.23 17.43
CA GLY A 36 19.34 4.83 16.11
C GLY A 36 18.83 6.27 16.13
N MET A 37 17.76 6.52 15.38
CA MET A 37 17.14 7.84 15.26
C MET A 37 15.62 7.68 15.11
N PHE A 38 14.88 8.48 15.85
CA PHE A 38 13.44 8.66 15.67
C PHE A 38 13.18 10.01 15.01
N LEU A 39 12.52 10.00 13.85
CA LEU A 39 12.15 11.20 13.10
C LEU A 39 10.62 11.35 13.12
N PRO A 40 10.06 12.21 13.99
CA PRO A 40 8.61 12.41 14.04
C PRO A 40 8.07 13.22 12.85
N GLU A 41 8.92 14.04 12.22
CA GLU A 41 8.59 14.87 11.07
C GLU A 41 8.92 14.15 9.76
N CYS A 42 8.03 13.24 9.36
CA CYS A 42 8.08 12.55 8.07
C CYS A 42 6.77 12.79 7.32
N TRP A 43 6.85 13.20 6.06
CA TRP A 43 5.68 13.49 5.23
C TRP A 43 5.53 12.42 4.16
N SER A 44 4.29 11.94 4.01
CA SER A 44 3.91 11.12 2.86
C SER A 44 3.89 11.97 1.59
N ILE A 45 3.71 11.30 0.46
CA ILE A 45 3.36 11.93 -0.81
C ILE A 45 1.91 12.45 -0.78
N PHE A 46 1.52 13.17 -1.83
CA PHE A 46 0.13 13.48 -2.09
C PHE A 46 -0.34 12.81 -3.41
N PRO A 47 -1.51 12.16 -3.46
CA PRO A 47 -2.39 11.87 -2.32
C PRO A 47 -1.78 10.84 -1.36
N SER A 48 -2.01 11.02 -0.06
CA SER A 48 -1.51 10.13 1.00
C SER A 48 -2.40 8.90 1.15
N ILE A 49 -2.47 8.08 0.10
CA ILE A 49 -3.28 6.86 0.03
C ILE A 49 -2.40 5.66 -0.28
N THR A 50 -2.71 4.50 0.32
CA THR A 50 -1.86 3.31 0.31
C THR A 50 -1.27 2.97 -1.05
N PRO A 51 -2.05 2.81 -2.15
CA PRO A 51 -1.44 2.38 -3.42
C PRO A 51 -0.43 3.37 -3.97
N ALA A 52 -0.70 4.68 -3.87
CA ALA A 52 0.22 5.70 -4.35
C ALA A 52 1.46 5.79 -3.45
N ALA A 53 1.26 5.84 -2.13
CA ALA A 53 2.34 6.04 -1.16
C ALA A 53 3.30 4.85 -1.08
N THR A 54 2.76 3.64 -1.03
CA THR A 54 3.58 2.42 -1.06
C THR A 54 4.32 2.25 -2.39
N CYS A 55 3.75 2.71 -3.51
CA CYS A 55 4.46 2.70 -4.79
C CYS A 55 5.64 3.69 -4.79
N SER A 56 5.44 4.87 -4.19
CA SER A 56 6.53 5.84 -4.02
C SER A 56 7.67 5.30 -3.14
N LEU A 57 7.35 4.60 -2.05
CA LEU A 57 8.34 3.99 -1.16
C LEU A 57 9.25 2.97 -1.87
N VAL A 58 8.72 2.19 -2.81
CA VAL A 58 9.52 1.17 -3.51
C VAL A 58 10.21 1.70 -4.77
N THR A 59 9.71 2.77 -5.39
CA THR A 59 10.27 3.29 -6.65
C THR A 59 11.21 4.49 -6.43
N GLY A 60 11.04 5.19 -5.31
CA GLY A 60 11.68 6.48 -5.02
C GLY A 60 11.20 7.63 -5.89
N GLY A 61 10.05 7.48 -6.58
CA GLY A 61 9.42 8.53 -7.38
C GLY A 61 8.02 8.86 -6.88
N TYR A 62 7.43 9.94 -7.38
CA TYR A 62 6.06 10.37 -7.06
C TYR A 62 5.04 9.78 -8.04
N PRO A 63 3.71 9.89 -7.77
CA PRO A 63 2.65 9.38 -8.65
C PRO A 63 2.79 9.72 -10.13
N PHE A 64 3.23 10.94 -10.43
CA PHE A 64 3.50 11.38 -11.80
C PHE A 64 4.59 10.56 -12.50
N GLU A 65 5.58 10.05 -11.76
CA GLU A 65 6.71 9.28 -12.30
C GLU A 65 6.38 7.78 -12.39
N HIS A 66 5.76 7.20 -11.37
CA HIS A 66 5.48 5.76 -11.32
C HIS A 66 4.11 5.39 -11.92
N GLY A 67 3.24 6.35 -12.18
CA GLY A 67 1.96 6.16 -12.88
C GLY A 67 0.82 5.61 -12.01
N ILE A 68 1.00 5.55 -10.69
CA ILE A 68 -0.02 5.07 -9.73
C ILE A 68 -0.55 6.27 -8.96
N SER A 69 -1.70 6.79 -9.38
CA SER A 69 -2.25 8.05 -8.88
C SER A 69 -3.07 7.91 -7.60
N GLY A 70 -3.39 6.69 -7.18
CA GLY A 70 -4.22 6.41 -6.01
C GLY A 70 -4.81 5.02 -6.08
N ALA A 71 -5.89 4.81 -5.34
CA ALA A 71 -6.70 3.60 -5.40
C ALA A 71 -7.77 3.67 -6.50
N TYR A 72 -8.21 4.86 -6.91
CA TYR A 72 -9.15 5.06 -8.01
C TYR A 72 -8.67 6.20 -8.92
N TRP A 73 -8.43 5.91 -10.20
CA TRP A 73 -8.13 6.93 -11.19
C TRP A 73 -8.63 6.54 -12.58
N TYR A 74 -8.70 7.49 -13.50
CA TYR A 74 -8.97 7.23 -14.90
C TYR A 74 -7.65 7.14 -15.67
N ASP A 75 -7.42 5.99 -16.29
CA ASP A 75 -6.29 5.76 -17.17
C ASP A 75 -6.62 6.30 -18.57
N THR A 76 -6.17 7.52 -18.83
CA THR A 76 -6.40 8.23 -20.09
C THR A 76 -5.70 7.56 -21.29
N GLU A 77 -4.65 6.75 -21.07
CA GLU A 77 -3.94 6.06 -22.16
C GLU A 77 -4.75 4.87 -22.67
N ASN A 78 -5.43 4.16 -21.77
CA ASN A 78 -6.18 2.94 -22.08
C ASN A 78 -7.70 3.15 -22.14
N ASP A 79 -8.20 4.37 -21.88
CA ASP A 79 -9.62 4.69 -21.80
C ASP A 79 -10.38 3.78 -20.83
N GLU A 80 -9.79 3.57 -19.64
CA GLU A 80 -10.35 2.67 -18.63
C GLU A 80 -10.23 3.24 -17.21
N VAL A 81 -11.15 2.82 -16.35
CA VAL A 81 -11.07 3.10 -14.92
C VAL A 81 -10.12 2.11 -14.26
N ALA A 82 -9.12 2.64 -13.59
CA ALA A 82 -8.26 1.93 -12.67
C ALA A 82 -8.87 2.01 -11.27
N TYR A 83 -9.33 0.89 -10.73
CA TYR A 83 -9.91 0.80 -9.41
C TYR A 83 -9.28 -0.35 -8.63
N PHE A 84 -8.69 0.02 -7.50
CA PHE A 84 -7.93 -0.82 -6.59
C PHE A 84 -8.25 -0.47 -5.13
N GLY A 85 -9.28 0.36 -4.91
CA GLY A 85 -9.67 0.86 -3.61
C GLY A 85 -11.15 0.68 -3.34
N ASP A 86 -11.54 -0.50 -2.90
CA ASP A 86 -12.20 -0.59 -1.61
C ASP A 86 -11.96 -1.98 -1.02
N ASP A 87 -11.79 -1.98 0.29
CA ASP A 87 -12.09 -3.04 1.21
C ASP A 87 -11.36 -4.39 1.01
N LEU A 88 -10.64 -4.78 2.06
CA LEU A 88 -10.41 -6.21 2.35
C LEU A 88 -11.75 -6.99 2.47
N LEU A 89 -12.89 -6.31 2.60
CA LEU A 89 -14.24 -6.84 2.40
C LEU A 89 -14.66 -6.98 0.92
N ALA A 90 -14.15 -6.20 -0.03
CA ALA A 90 -14.33 -6.43 -1.47
C ALA A 90 -13.54 -7.66 -1.91
N ILE A 91 -12.44 -8.02 -1.23
CA ILE A 91 -11.79 -9.34 -1.39
C ILE A 91 -12.78 -10.48 -1.05
N ALA A 92 -13.71 -10.25 -0.11
CA ALA A 92 -14.76 -11.21 0.24
C ALA A 92 -15.97 -11.19 -0.73
N ASN A 93 -16.25 -10.04 -1.40
CA ASN A 93 -17.44 -9.85 -2.24
C ASN A 93 -17.19 -9.92 -3.76
N GLU A 94 -16.05 -9.43 -4.27
CA GLU A 94 -15.70 -9.36 -5.70
C GLU A 94 -14.95 -10.59 -6.23
N GLY A 95 -14.62 -11.51 -5.31
CA GLY A 95 -13.91 -12.75 -5.63
C GLY A 95 -12.40 -12.53 -5.68
N VAL A 96 -11.70 -13.24 -4.81
CA VAL A 96 -10.24 -13.27 -4.65
C VAL A 96 -9.48 -13.45 -5.98
N GLY A 97 -10.07 -14.06 -7.00
CA GLY A 97 -9.45 -14.20 -8.34
C GLY A 97 -9.32 -12.89 -9.13
N ASN A 98 -10.29 -11.98 -9.02
CA ASN A 98 -10.22 -10.67 -9.68
C ASN A 98 -9.18 -9.78 -8.98
N TYR A 99 -9.23 -9.75 -7.64
CA TYR A 99 -8.20 -9.14 -6.80
C TYR A 99 -6.81 -9.62 -7.24
N ILE A 100 -6.59 -10.94 -7.27
CA ILE A 100 -5.29 -11.47 -7.63
C ILE A 100 -4.87 -11.08 -9.05
N ASN A 101 -5.75 -11.11 -10.05
CA ASN A 101 -5.37 -10.72 -11.41
C ASN A 101 -5.05 -9.21 -11.53
N ASP A 102 -5.87 -8.36 -10.92
CA ASP A 102 -5.70 -6.91 -10.95
C ASP A 102 -4.45 -6.48 -10.15
N PHE A 103 -4.22 -7.06 -8.97
CA PHE A 103 -3.03 -6.81 -8.14
C PHE A 103 -1.76 -7.47 -8.68
N GLN A 104 -1.82 -8.73 -9.13
CA GLN A 104 -0.62 -9.46 -9.59
C GLN A 104 -0.15 -9.07 -10.97
N VAL A 105 -1.09 -8.76 -11.88
CA VAL A 105 -0.75 -8.55 -13.28
C VAL A 105 -0.84 -7.08 -13.63
N LYS A 106 -2.01 -6.45 -13.47
CA LYS A 106 -2.18 -5.08 -13.97
C LYS A 106 -1.34 -4.06 -13.22
N LEU A 107 -1.38 -4.07 -11.88
CA LEU A 107 -0.62 -3.09 -11.08
C LEU A 107 0.89 -3.19 -11.31
N ASN A 108 1.47 -4.36 -11.11
CA ASN A 108 2.91 -4.55 -11.16
C ASN A 108 3.48 -4.59 -12.59
N GLN A 109 2.76 -5.17 -13.56
CA GLN A 109 3.31 -5.38 -14.93
C GLN A 109 2.85 -4.34 -15.95
N GLU A 110 1.59 -3.88 -15.87
CA GLU A 110 1.01 -3.05 -16.93
C GLU A 110 1.01 -1.56 -16.56
N ARG A 111 0.69 -1.23 -15.31
CA ARG A 111 0.45 0.16 -14.86
C ARG A 111 1.68 0.82 -14.26
N LEU A 112 2.53 0.07 -13.57
CA LEU A 112 3.73 0.62 -12.94
C LEU A 112 4.75 1.08 -13.99
N LYS A 113 5.02 2.38 -14.09
CA LYS A 113 5.92 2.97 -15.10
C LYS A 113 7.37 3.09 -14.65
N ALA A 114 7.63 3.14 -13.34
CA ALA A 114 8.97 3.31 -12.77
C ALA A 114 9.58 1.99 -12.28
N PRO A 115 10.92 1.81 -12.36
CA PRO A 115 11.57 0.62 -11.83
C PRO A 115 11.53 0.60 -10.30
N THR A 116 11.20 -0.55 -9.73
CA THR A 116 11.24 -0.76 -8.28
C THR A 116 12.68 -0.81 -7.76
N ILE A 117 12.85 -0.72 -6.44
CA ILE A 117 14.12 -0.95 -5.77
C ILE A 117 14.64 -2.37 -6.02
N PHE A 118 13.76 -3.36 -6.12
CA PHE A 118 14.11 -4.75 -6.47
C PHE A 118 14.80 -4.80 -7.84
N GLU A 119 14.17 -4.26 -8.88
CA GLU A 119 14.76 -4.21 -10.24
C GLU A 119 16.09 -3.44 -10.30
N ARG A 120 16.32 -2.51 -9.36
CA ARG A 120 17.57 -1.77 -9.22
C ARG A 120 18.64 -2.61 -8.54
N ILE A 121 18.31 -3.33 -7.45
CA ILE A 121 19.20 -4.21 -6.71
C ILE A 121 19.67 -5.37 -7.60
N GLU A 122 18.75 -5.99 -8.33
CA GLU A 122 18.99 -7.13 -9.23
C GLU A 122 19.90 -6.78 -10.43
N LYS A 123 20.33 -5.52 -10.59
CA LYS A 123 21.40 -5.14 -11.54
C LYS A 123 22.79 -5.57 -11.04
N ASP A 124 22.96 -5.74 -9.73
CA ASP A 124 24.16 -6.28 -9.12
C ASP A 124 23.91 -7.75 -8.76
N SER A 125 24.59 -8.67 -9.46
CA SER A 125 24.45 -10.11 -9.23
C SER A 125 25.00 -10.59 -7.88
N ASN A 126 25.65 -9.71 -7.11
CA ASN A 126 26.16 -10.02 -5.77
C ASN A 126 25.19 -9.65 -4.65
N LEU A 127 24.07 -9.00 -4.98
CA LEU A 127 23.05 -8.62 -4.01
C LEU A 127 21.79 -9.49 -4.17
N SER A 128 21.19 -9.82 -3.04
CA SER A 128 19.92 -10.52 -2.94
C SER A 128 18.84 -9.61 -2.40
N ASP A 129 17.61 -9.83 -2.83
CA ASP A 129 16.45 -9.07 -2.41
C ASP A 129 15.26 -9.96 -2.03
N ALA A 130 14.45 -9.45 -1.11
CA ALA A 130 13.27 -10.12 -0.61
C ALA A 130 12.11 -9.15 -0.40
N VAL A 131 10.90 -9.61 -0.69
CA VAL A 131 9.67 -8.91 -0.33
C VAL A 131 8.77 -9.82 0.50
N VAL A 132 8.18 -9.25 1.55
CA VAL A 132 7.23 -9.89 2.46
C VAL A 132 5.95 -9.07 2.51
N ASN A 133 4.88 -9.63 1.95
CA ASN A 133 3.51 -9.13 2.00
C ASN A 133 3.27 -7.71 1.46
N TYR A 134 4.18 -7.18 0.65
CA TYR A 134 4.03 -5.84 0.08
C TYR A 134 3.34 -5.85 -1.28
N LEU A 135 2.64 -4.77 -1.60
CA LEU A 135 1.82 -4.64 -2.81
C LEU A 135 2.64 -4.57 -4.10
N TRP A 136 3.80 -3.92 -4.02
CA TRP A 136 4.64 -3.61 -5.17
C TRP A 136 5.89 -4.45 -5.11
N TYR A 137 6.04 -5.35 -6.06
CA TYR A 137 7.08 -6.36 -6.02
C TYR A 137 7.66 -6.66 -7.40
N ARG A 138 7.40 -5.84 -8.43
CA ARG A 138 8.00 -6.08 -9.75
C ARG A 138 9.52 -6.27 -9.61
N GLY A 139 10.00 -7.39 -10.15
CA GLY A 139 11.40 -7.81 -10.18
C GLY A 139 11.62 -8.77 -11.37
N ARG A 140 12.82 -9.33 -11.49
CA ARG A 140 13.24 -10.09 -12.68
C ARG A 140 13.09 -11.60 -12.57
N PHE A 141 12.78 -12.11 -11.39
CA PHE A 141 12.76 -13.55 -11.13
C PHE A 141 11.35 -14.12 -11.28
N GLU A 142 11.26 -15.27 -11.94
CA GLU A 142 10.00 -16.01 -12.02
C GLU A 142 9.70 -16.64 -10.66
N GLN A 143 8.51 -16.39 -10.15
CA GLN A 143 7.98 -16.93 -8.91
C GLN A 143 6.80 -17.85 -9.21
N LYS A 144 6.76 -18.98 -8.53
CA LYS A 144 5.64 -19.92 -8.64
C LYS A 144 4.50 -19.46 -7.76
N VAL A 145 3.30 -19.43 -8.33
CA VAL A 145 2.08 -19.09 -7.59
C VAL A 145 1.40 -20.37 -7.13
N SER A 146 1.23 -20.50 -5.83
CA SER A 146 0.37 -21.48 -5.21
C SER A 146 -1.06 -20.94 -5.16
N THR A 147 -2.02 -21.73 -5.63
CA THR A 147 -3.44 -21.38 -5.49
C THR A 147 -4.05 -22.18 -4.34
N PRO A 148 -4.51 -21.51 -3.26
CA PRO A 148 -5.28 -22.15 -2.20
C PRO A 148 -6.43 -23.01 -2.73
N LEU A 149 -6.63 -24.21 -2.18
CA LEU A 149 -7.57 -25.21 -2.70
C LEU A 149 -9.01 -24.69 -2.81
N LEU A 150 -9.43 -23.87 -1.84
CA LEU A 150 -10.77 -23.27 -1.81
C LEU A 150 -10.99 -22.33 -3.01
N LEU A 151 -9.95 -21.62 -3.45
CA LEU A 151 -10.04 -20.70 -4.59
C LEU A 151 -10.13 -21.42 -5.92
N LYS A 152 -9.55 -22.63 -6.04
CA LYS A 152 -9.68 -23.47 -7.25
C LYS A 152 -11.12 -23.90 -7.52
N LEU A 153 -11.99 -23.85 -6.52
CA LEU A 153 -13.40 -24.24 -6.63
C LEU A 153 -14.30 -23.07 -7.04
N LEU A 154 -13.80 -21.83 -7.03
CA LEU A 154 -14.57 -20.65 -7.38
C LEU A 154 -14.61 -20.48 -8.91
N PRO A 155 -15.80 -20.37 -9.53
CA PRO A 155 -15.92 -20.15 -10.96
C PRO A 155 -15.34 -18.78 -11.35
N GLY A 156 -14.56 -18.73 -12.44
CA GLY A 156 -13.94 -17.49 -12.95
C GLY A 156 -12.55 -17.18 -12.39
N VAL A 157 -12.05 -17.94 -11.41
CA VAL A 157 -10.70 -17.76 -10.88
C VAL A 157 -9.67 -18.50 -11.76
N SER A 158 -8.89 -17.74 -12.53
CA SER A 158 -7.73 -18.24 -13.26
C SER A 158 -6.48 -17.49 -12.81
N LEU A 159 -5.79 -18.01 -11.81
CA LEU A 159 -4.50 -17.44 -11.39
C LEU A 159 -3.42 -17.83 -12.40
N LYS A 160 -2.48 -16.92 -12.67
CA LYS A 160 -1.27 -17.30 -13.41
C LYS A 160 -0.50 -18.32 -12.59
N GLU A 161 0.08 -19.31 -13.25
CA GLU A 161 0.95 -20.30 -12.61
C GLU A 161 2.26 -19.68 -12.14
N THR A 162 2.67 -18.58 -12.78
CA THR A 162 3.88 -17.83 -12.46
C THR A 162 3.65 -16.32 -12.51
N LEU A 163 4.44 -15.60 -11.73
CA LEU A 163 4.57 -14.14 -11.77
C LEU A 163 6.04 -13.75 -11.78
N THR A 164 6.35 -12.49 -12.08
CA THR A 164 7.71 -11.96 -11.89
C THR A 164 7.79 -11.12 -10.63
N GLY A 165 8.86 -11.30 -9.87
CA GLY A 165 9.10 -10.64 -8.59
C GLY A 165 10.58 -10.61 -8.21
N PRO A 166 10.90 -10.24 -6.96
CA PRO A 166 12.27 -10.21 -6.43
C PRO A 166 12.83 -11.63 -6.31
N GLN A 167 14.11 -11.79 -5.96
CA GLN A 167 14.71 -13.12 -5.80
C GLN A 167 13.97 -14.00 -4.78
N LYS A 168 13.58 -13.41 -3.65
CA LYS A 168 12.75 -14.06 -2.64
C LYS A 168 11.43 -13.32 -2.51
N MET A 169 10.33 -14.05 -2.51
CA MET A 169 9.01 -13.47 -2.45
C MET A 169 8.10 -14.28 -1.53
N TYR A 170 7.45 -13.55 -0.63
CA TYR A 170 6.51 -14.08 0.36
C TYR A 170 5.26 -13.21 0.28
N LEU A 171 4.19 -13.71 -0.34
CA LEU A 171 2.96 -12.96 -0.61
C LEU A 171 1.75 -13.79 -0.19
N GLY A 172 1.29 -13.55 1.03
CA GLY A 172 0.19 -14.27 1.66
C GLY A 172 0.31 -15.78 1.49
N ASP A 173 -0.82 -16.43 1.21
CA ASP A 173 -0.89 -17.87 0.92
C ASP A 173 -0.47 -18.22 -0.53
N PHE A 174 -0.06 -17.23 -1.32
CA PHE A 174 0.05 -17.35 -2.77
C PHE A 174 1.46 -17.59 -3.27
N VAL A 175 2.46 -16.96 -2.66
CA VAL A 175 3.86 -17.10 -3.07
C VAL A 175 4.71 -17.24 -1.82
N ALA A 176 5.56 -18.26 -1.80
CA ALA A 176 6.56 -18.42 -0.76
C ALA A 176 7.80 -19.08 -1.36
N THR A 177 8.91 -18.35 -1.42
CA THR A 177 10.20 -18.91 -1.83
C THR A 177 10.70 -19.90 -0.76
N GLU A 178 11.04 -21.11 -1.17
CA GLU A 178 11.54 -22.16 -0.27
C GLU A 178 12.82 -21.72 0.45
N ILE A 179 12.92 -22.08 1.73
CA ILE A 179 14.11 -21.90 2.57
C ILE A 179 14.61 -23.30 2.92
N ASP A 180 15.85 -23.63 2.54
CA ASP A 180 16.45 -24.95 2.70
C ASP A 180 15.63 -26.10 2.07
N GLY A 181 14.90 -25.81 1.00
CA GLY A 181 14.08 -26.78 0.27
C GLY A 181 12.67 -27.00 0.85
N GLU A 182 12.27 -26.19 1.84
CA GLU A 182 10.93 -26.23 2.43
C GLU A 182 10.26 -24.86 2.33
N ALA A 183 8.97 -24.83 2.01
CA ALA A 183 8.20 -23.60 2.04
C ALA A 183 7.99 -23.16 3.51
N PRO A 184 8.22 -21.87 3.83
CA PRO A 184 7.99 -21.37 5.19
C PRO A 184 6.56 -21.61 5.65
N THR A 185 6.41 -22.00 6.92
CA THR A 185 5.10 -22.32 7.49
C THR A 185 4.61 -21.15 8.31
N THR A 186 3.71 -20.37 7.73
CA THR A 186 3.09 -19.22 8.39
C THR A 186 1.59 -19.41 8.56
N SER A 187 1.01 -18.57 9.40
CA SER A 187 -0.43 -18.49 9.56
C SER A 187 -1.07 -17.75 8.40
N GLY A 188 -2.11 -18.30 7.81
CA GLY A 188 -2.84 -17.68 6.71
C GLY A 188 -4.30 -18.07 6.67
N GLY A 189 -4.88 -18.12 5.48
CA GLY A 189 -6.27 -18.50 5.24
C GLY A 189 -7.27 -17.34 5.34
N LEU A 190 -8.55 -17.68 5.15
CA LEU A 190 -9.66 -16.73 5.05
C LEU A 190 -9.75 -15.74 6.22
N THR A 191 -9.59 -16.22 7.45
CA THR A 191 -9.69 -15.37 8.66
C THR A 191 -8.54 -14.37 8.78
N ARG A 192 -7.46 -14.57 8.02
CA ARG A 192 -6.29 -13.68 7.95
C ARG A 192 -6.10 -13.12 6.54
N ARG A 193 -7.20 -12.94 5.79
CA ARG A 193 -7.21 -12.30 4.48
C ARG A 193 -6.21 -12.98 3.52
N TYR A 194 -6.17 -14.31 3.54
CA TYR A 194 -5.23 -15.14 2.78
C TYR A 194 -3.75 -14.79 3.01
N GLY A 195 -3.41 -14.44 4.25
CA GLY A 195 -2.04 -14.13 4.65
C GLY A 195 -1.63 -12.67 4.44
N PHE A 196 -2.53 -11.79 3.97
CA PHE A 196 -2.31 -10.34 4.04
C PHE A 196 -2.64 -9.86 5.47
N HIS A 197 -1.75 -10.16 6.41
CA HIS A 197 -1.95 -9.92 7.84
C HIS A 197 -0.59 -9.81 8.57
N ASP A 198 -0.55 -9.02 9.64
CA ASP A 198 0.67 -8.77 10.43
C ASP A 198 1.34 -10.05 10.92
N GLU A 199 0.59 -10.97 11.52
CA GLU A 199 1.03 -12.29 11.97
C GLU A 199 1.70 -13.09 10.85
N THR A 200 1.19 -12.96 9.62
CA THR A 200 1.74 -13.67 8.46
C THR A 200 3.08 -13.06 8.06
N THR A 201 3.14 -11.72 7.98
CA THR A 201 4.38 -10.96 7.72
C THR A 201 5.44 -11.27 8.77
N ALA A 202 5.06 -11.21 10.06
CA ALA A 202 5.92 -11.54 11.17
C ALA A 202 6.41 -13.00 11.09
N GLY A 203 5.51 -13.95 10.81
CA GLY A 203 5.88 -15.36 10.66
C GLY A 203 6.97 -15.57 9.62
N TYR A 204 6.84 -14.96 8.44
CA TYR A 204 7.88 -15.03 7.40
C TYR A 204 9.19 -14.37 7.85
N LEU A 205 9.14 -13.18 8.43
CA LEU A 205 10.33 -12.48 8.91
C LEU A 205 11.09 -13.26 9.99
N LEU A 206 10.36 -13.82 10.96
CA LEU A 206 10.94 -14.58 12.06
C LEU A 206 11.58 -15.89 11.56
N GLU A 207 10.90 -16.61 10.66
CA GLU A 207 11.47 -17.84 10.08
C GLU A 207 12.71 -17.53 9.21
N LEU A 208 12.68 -16.44 8.42
CA LEU A 208 13.83 -15.97 7.66
C LEU A 208 15.00 -15.59 8.57
N ALA A 209 14.73 -14.96 9.72
CA ALA A 209 15.75 -14.56 10.66
C ALA A 209 16.38 -15.76 11.39
N GLU A 210 15.54 -16.72 11.80
CA GLU A 210 15.96 -17.97 12.46
C GLU A 210 16.85 -18.82 11.55
N LYS A 211 16.51 -18.92 10.27
CA LYS A 211 17.28 -19.69 9.27
C LYS A 211 18.43 -18.90 8.63
N ASP A 212 18.74 -17.70 9.13
CA ASP A 212 19.72 -16.75 8.55
C ASP A 212 19.52 -16.49 7.04
N ALA A 213 18.26 -16.49 6.61
CA ALA A 213 17.84 -16.44 5.22
C ALA A 213 17.38 -15.04 4.76
N LEU A 214 17.41 -14.02 5.62
CA LEU A 214 17.16 -12.61 5.22
C LEU A 214 18.13 -12.19 4.11
N ALA A 215 17.59 -11.58 3.05
CA ALA A 215 18.34 -11.09 1.90
C ALA A 215 19.13 -9.82 2.23
N ASP A 216 20.02 -9.39 1.32
CA ASP A 216 20.78 -8.14 1.48
C ASP A 216 19.88 -6.91 1.57
N PHE A 217 18.72 -6.96 0.91
CA PHE A 217 17.60 -6.05 1.10
C PHE A 217 16.31 -6.83 1.33
N THR A 218 15.62 -6.60 2.43
CA THR A 218 14.30 -7.18 2.70
C THR A 218 13.31 -6.06 2.95
N LEU A 219 12.20 -6.04 2.23
CA LEU A 219 11.06 -5.16 2.49
C LEU A 219 9.91 -5.99 3.08
N ALA A 220 9.40 -5.59 4.25
CA ALA A 220 8.26 -6.24 4.88
C ALA A 220 7.14 -5.27 5.25
N TYR A 221 5.90 -5.72 5.09
CA TYR A 221 4.70 -4.89 5.25
C TYR A 221 3.72 -5.44 6.27
N PHE A 222 3.29 -4.59 7.19
CA PHE A 222 2.34 -4.88 8.26
C PHE A 222 1.01 -4.14 7.97
N PRO A 223 0.01 -4.79 7.35
CA PRO A 223 -1.21 -4.16 6.85
C PRO A 223 -2.30 -3.90 7.89
N ASN A 224 -2.23 -4.45 9.11
CA ASN A 224 -3.41 -4.42 10.00
C ASN A 224 -3.70 -3.05 10.60
N ASN A 225 -2.67 -2.25 10.88
CA ASN A 225 -2.85 -1.02 11.63
C ASN A 225 -3.80 -0.04 10.93
N ASP A 226 -3.74 0.09 9.61
CA ASP A 226 -4.68 0.92 8.85
C ASP A 226 -6.11 0.38 8.93
N PHE A 227 -6.29 -0.93 8.70
CA PHE A 227 -7.60 -1.59 8.78
C PHE A 227 -8.27 -1.43 10.15
N ASP A 228 -7.53 -1.68 11.24
CA ASP A 228 -8.06 -1.59 12.59
C ASP A 228 -8.38 -0.11 12.93
N SER A 229 -7.47 0.80 12.59
CA SER A 229 -7.67 2.24 12.83
C SER A 229 -8.84 2.83 12.04
N HIS A 230 -9.16 2.29 10.86
CA HIS A 230 -10.39 2.65 10.14
C HIS A 230 -11.66 2.25 10.88
N SER A 231 -11.63 1.13 11.61
CA SER A 231 -12.80 0.61 12.32
C SER A 231 -13.02 1.29 13.67
N GLU A 232 -11.96 1.54 14.44
CA GLU A 232 -12.07 1.99 15.84
C GLU A 232 -11.36 3.31 16.14
N GLY A 233 -10.65 3.88 15.16
CA GLY A 233 -9.84 5.08 15.31
C GLY A 233 -8.39 4.77 15.71
N PRO A 234 -7.42 5.61 15.29
CA PRO A 234 -6.00 5.29 15.40
C PRO A 234 -5.46 5.25 16.84
N GLU A 235 -6.03 5.99 17.78
CA GLU A 235 -5.66 5.87 19.20
C GLU A 235 -6.14 4.55 19.82
N ASN A 236 -7.33 4.08 19.44
CA ASN A 236 -7.92 2.85 19.96
C ASN A 236 -7.25 1.60 19.37
N ALA A 237 -6.72 1.70 18.14
CA ALA A 237 -6.01 0.62 17.45
C ALA A 237 -4.57 0.38 17.95
N LEU A 238 -4.11 1.06 19.02
CA LEU A 238 -2.76 0.92 19.57
C LEU A 238 -2.36 -0.54 19.86
N ALA A 239 -3.33 -1.39 20.23
CA ALA A 239 -3.08 -2.81 20.48
C ALA A 239 -2.49 -3.54 19.26
N THR A 240 -2.77 -3.09 18.04
CA THR A 240 -2.19 -3.65 16.81
C THR A 240 -0.71 -3.27 16.70
N LEU A 241 -0.34 -2.02 16.98
CA LEU A 241 1.06 -1.61 17.05
C LEU A 241 1.85 -2.31 18.16
N GLN A 242 1.22 -2.58 19.30
CA GLN A 242 1.84 -3.35 20.38
C GLN A 242 2.22 -4.77 19.94
N LYS A 243 1.35 -5.45 19.18
CA LYS A 243 1.69 -6.77 18.61
C LYS A 243 2.84 -6.68 17.61
N VAL A 244 2.85 -5.64 16.77
CA VAL A 244 3.97 -5.39 15.84
C VAL A 244 5.28 -5.20 16.62
N ASP A 245 5.27 -4.40 17.69
CA ASP A 245 6.40 -4.20 18.59
C ASP A 245 6.90 -5.52 19.22
N GLU A 246 5.99 -6.40 19.64
CA GLU A 246 6.32 -7.73 20.17
C GLU A 246 7.04 -8.62 19.13
N TYR A 247 6.62 -8.56 17.85
CA TYR A 247 7.32 -9.27 16.77
C TYR A 247 8.75 -8.75 16.58
N PHE A 248 8.96 -7.44 16.70
CA PHE A 248 10.32 -6.89 16.68
C PHE A 248 11.14 -7.34 17.88
N GLY A 249 10.55 -7.38 19.08
CA GLY A 249 11.21 -7.97 20.24
C GLY A 249 11.69 -9.40 19.95
N THR A 250 10.80 -10.23 19.40
CA THR A 250 11.12 -11.62 19.03
C THR A 250 12.22 -11.71 17.98
N LEU A 251 12.17 -10.87 16.93
CA LEU A 251 13.19 -10.79 15.90
C LEU A 251 14.57 -10.44 16.47
N LEU A 252 14.63 -9.45 17.37
CA LEU A 252 15.88 -9.03 18.01
C LEU A 252 16.46 -10.18 18.86
N GLU A 253 15.62 -10.87 19.65
CA GLU A 253 16.08 -11.98 20.49
C GLU A 253 16.57 -13.18 19.67
N LEU A 254 15.92 -13.53 18.55
CA LEU A 254 16.38 -14.56 17.62
C LEU A 254 17.78 -14.26 17.06
N ARG A 255 18.14 -12.98 16.95
CA ARG A 255 19.44 -12.51 16.48
C ARG A 255 20.43 -12.20 17.61
N GLY A 256 20.14 -12.70 18.81
CA GLY A 256 21.03 -12.56 19.97
C GLY A 256 20.98 -11.18 20.61
N GLY A 257 19.88 -10.45 20.46
CA GLY A 257 19.64 -9.13 21.05
C GLY A 257 19.94 -7.97 20.09
N LEU A 258 19.59 -6.76 20.53
CA LEU A 258 19.66 -5.52 19.75
C LEU A 258 21.05 -5.24 19.16
N GLU A 259 22.10 -5.36 19.96
CA GLU A 259 23.47 -5.03 19.51
C GLU A 259 23.95 -5.98 18.41
N ASN A 260 23.68 -7.28 18.55
CA ASN A 260 24.03 -8.29 17.55
C ASN A 260 23.17 -8.15 16.29
N PHE A 261 21.87 -7.84 16.42
CA PHE A 261 21.04 -7.52 15.27
C PHE A 261 21.62 -6.32 14.51
N LEU A 262 21.90 -5.22 15.21
CA LEU A 262 22.41 -4.00 14.57
C LEU A 262 23.85 -4.11 14.08
N SER A 263 24.64 -5.13 14.46
CA SER A 263 25.95 -5.36 13.84
C SER A 263 25.81 -5.84 12.38
N ASP A 264 24.75 -6.60 12.11
CA ASP A 264 24.52 -7.27 10.82
C ASP A 264 23.50 -6.53 9.95
N TYR A 265 22.56 -5.80 10.56
CA TYR A 265 21.43 -5.17 9.89
C TYR A 265 21.39 -3.65 10.10
N ALA A 266 20.94 -2.95 9.06
CA ALA A 266 20.36 -1.61 9.15
C ALA A 266 18.85 -1.75 8.97
N ILE A 267 18.06 -1.22 9.91
CA ILE A 267 16.60 -1.28 9.87
C ILE A 267 16.02 0.12 9.71
N VAL A 268 15.00 0.24 8.86
CA VAL A 268 14.18 1.45 8.69
C VAL A 268 12.73 1.03 8.92
N ILE A 269 12.02 1.72 9.81
CA ILE A 269 10.60 1.52 10.06
C ILE A 269 9.89 2.83 9.73
N THR A 270 8.87 2.77 8.88
CA THR A 270 8.05 3.94 8.51
C THR A 270 6.62 3.53 8.19
N GLY A 271 5.72 4.50 8.16
CA GLY A 271 4.41 4.37 7.51
C GLY A 271 4.45 4.85 6.07
N ASP A 272 3.44 4.46 5.31
CA ASP A 272 3.13 4.97 3.98
C ASP A 272 2.29 6.26 4.08
N HIS A 273 1.35 6.33 5.01
CA HIS A 273 0.63 7.56 5.39
C HIS A 273 0.30 7.60 6.89
N SER A 274 -0.46 8.61 7.31
CA SER A 274 -1.04 8.71 8.64
C SER A 274 -2.56 8.71 8.53
N GLN A 275 -3.25 8.91 9.65
CA GLN A 275 -4.71 8.93 9.73
C GLN A 275 -5.18 10.12 10.56
N SER A 276 -6.31 10.68 10.14
CA SER A 276 -7.07 11.68 10.90
C SER A 276 -8.16 11.00 11.71
N ASP A 277 -8.68 11.70 12.73
CA ASP A 277 -9.82 11.21 13.49
C ASP A 277 -11.09 11.26 12.63
N LEU A 278 -12.05 10.38 12.92
CA LEU A 278 -13.32 10.32 12.20
C LEU A 278 -14.28 11.39 12.74
N ASP A 279 -14.69 12.34 11.90
CA ASP A 279 -15.82 13.21 12.22
C ASP A 279 -17.16 12.48 12.00
N GLU A 280 -18.22 12.92 12.70
CA GLU A 280 -19.54 12.24 12.68
C GLU A 280 -20.23 12.25 11.30
N ALA A 281 -19.81 13.10 10.34
CA ALA A 281 -20.09 13.01 8.90
C ALA A 281 -19.36 14.10 8.07
N PRO A 282 -18.22 13.83 7.43
CA PRO A 282 -17.49 14.81 6.62
C PRO A 282 -17.37 14.37 5.14
N ALA A 283 -18.44 13.85 4.53
CA ALA A 283 -18.36 13.40 3.14
C ALA A 283 -18.85 14.50 2.19
N VAL A 284 -17.98 14.96 1.29
CA VAL A 284 -18.34 15.88 0.21
C VAL A 284 -19.05 15.10 -0.90
N ASP A 285 -20.36 15.34 -1.09
CA ASP A 285 -21.08 14.76 -2.23
C ASP A 285 -20.74 15.53 -3.51
N MET A 286 -19.85 14.94 -4.30
CA MET A 286 -19.42 15.50 -5.58
C MET A 286 -20.56 15.64 -6.59
N ASN A 287 -21.65 14.88 -6.48
CA ASN A 287 -22.83 15.06 -7.34
C ASN A 287 -23.60 16.34 -6.99
N GLU A 288 -23.60 16.73 -5.71
CA GLU A 288 -24.20 18.00 -5.28
C GLU A 288 -23.31 19.17 -5.65
N VAL A 289 -22.00 19.09 -5.37
CA VAL A 289 -21.02 20.14 -5.69
C VAL A 289 -20.97 20.43 -7.19
N LEU A 290 -21.07 19.39 -8.03
CA LEU A 290 -21.00 19.50 -9.49
C LEU A 290 -22.36 19.26 -10.18
N ALA A 291 -23.45 19.65 -9.53
CA ALA A 291 -24.82 19.40 -10.02
C ALA A 291 -25.14 19.94 -11.43
N ASP A 292 -24.38 20.95 -11.88
CA ASP A 292 -24.52 21.54 -13.23
C ASP A 292 -23.84 20.70 -14.34
N PHE A 293 -23.23 19.57 -13.98
CA PHE A 293 -22.51 18.68 -14.90
C PHE A 293 -23.06 17.26 -14.87
N GLN A 294 -23.00 16.58 -16.01
CA GLN A 294 -23.33 15.16 -16.08
C GLN A 294 -22.11 14.32 -15.65
N ILE A 295 -22.12 13.82 -14.42
CA ILE A 295 -21.03 13.01 -13.86
C ILE A 295 -21.17 11.55 -14.27
N VAL A 296 -20.05 10.91 -14.63
CA VAL A 296 -20.00 9.46 -14.87
C VAL A 296 -20.35 8.71 -13.60
N GLY A 297 -21.27 7.75 -13.68
CA GLY A 297 -21.58 6.88 -12.55
C GLY A 297 -20.37 6.04 -12.11
N ALA A 298 -20.17 5.86 -10.81
CA ALA A 298 -19.05 5.08 -10.28
C ALA A 298 -18.96 3.68 -10.93
N GLY A 299 -17.76 3.30 -11.37
CA GLY A 299 -17.48 2.04 -12.06
C GLY A 299 -18.07 1.91 -13.48
N ALA A 300 -18.77 2.93 -13.99
CA ALA A 300 -19.30 2.92 -15.34
C ALA A 300 -18.27 3.43 -16.38
N PRO A 301 -18.33 2.95 -17.63
CA PRO A 301 -17.51 3.49 -18.71
C PRO A 301 -17.97 4.91 -19.07
N TRP A 302 -17.04 5.79 -19.43
CA TRP A 302 -17.33 7.19 -19.76
C TRP A 302 -18.07 7.34 -21.10
N ARG A 303 -19.36 7.72 -21.04
CA ARG A 303 -20.21 7.93 -22.21
C ARG A 303 -20.07 9.34 -22.78
N LYS A 304 -20.40 9.51 -24.05
CA LYS A 304 -20.37 10.81 -24.74
C LYS A 304 -21.31 11.87 -24.17
N SER A 305 -22.34 11.43 -23.45
CA SER A 305 -23.33 12.32 -22.81
C SER A 305 -22.89 12.85 -21.45
N GLU A 306 -21.78 12.34 -20.91
CA GLU A 306 -21.28 12.68 -19.57
C GLU A 306 -20.12 13.66 -19.71
N ASP A 307 -20.14 14.70 -18.89
CA ASP A 307 -19.21 15.83 -18.93
C ASP A 307 -17.91 15.53 -18.18
N LEU A 308 -18.02 14.88 -17.02
CA LEU A 308 -16.96 14.76 -16.01
C LEU A 308 -16.88 13.34 -15.44
N MET A 309 -15.67 12.87 -15.15
CA MET A 309 -15.45 11.69 -14.31
C MET A 309 -14.80 12.12 -12.99
N VAL A 310 -15.34 11.62 -11.88
CA VAL A 310 -14.82 11.87 -10.54
C VAL A 310 -14.27 10.56 -9.98
N CYS A 311 -13.00 10.57 -9.60
CA CYS A 311 -12.28 9.44 -9.03
C CYS A 311 -11.85 9.77 -7.58
N PRO A 312 -12.72 9.51 -6.58
CA PRO A 312 -12.41 9.73 -5.17
C PRO A 312 -11.33 8.76 -4.66
N ASN A 313 -10.43 9.30 -3.83
CA ASN A 313 -9.35 8.62 -3.10
C ASN A 313 -9.39 9.12 -1.65
N MET A 314 -10.49 8.82 -0.97
CA MET A 314 -10.81 9.34 0.37
C MET A 314 -10.91 10.87 0.36
N ARG A 315 -10.01 11.58 1.05
CA ARG A 315 -10.00 13.05 1.21
C ARG A 315 -9.47 13.82 0.00
N ALA A 316 -9.15 13.12 -1.08
CA ALA A 316 -8.82 13.74 -2.35
C ALA A 316 -9.59 13.10 -3.49
N ALA A 317 -9.94 13.86 -4.51
CA ALA A 317 -10.53 13.33 -5.74
C ALA A 317 -9.78 13.84 -6.96
N GLN A 318 -9.56 12.95 -7.92
CA GLN A 318 -9.14 13.32 -9.27
C GLN A 318 -10.39 13.55 -10.11
N ILE A 319 -10.51 14.71 -10.72
CA ILE A 319 -11.64 15.04 -11.60
C ILE A 319 -11.13 15.23 -13.01
N TYR A 320 -11.67 14.43 -13.93
CA TYR A 320 -11.33 14.45 -15.34
C TYR A 320 -12.44 15.12 -16.12
N LEU A 321 -12.06 16.01 -17.03
CA LEU A 321 -12.98 16.71 -17.93
C LEU A 321 -12.69 16.32 -19.38
N ARG A 322 -13.74 16.10 -20.19
CA ARG A 322 -13.53 15.78 -21.60
C ARG A 322 -12.76 16.90 -22.32
N PRO A 323 -11.86 16.57 -23.27
CA PRO A 323 -11.07 17.60 -23.97
C PRO A 323 -11.91 18.68 -24.67
N ASP A 324 -13.08 18.34 -25.21
CA ASP A 324 -14.00 19.29 -25.84
C ASP A 324 -14.72 20.21 -24.85
N LEU A 325 -14.81 19.80 -23.58
CA LEU A 325 -15.37 20.57 -22.48
C LEU A 325 -14.31 21.35 -21.69
N TRP A 326 -13.02 21.25 -22.04
CA TRP A 326 -11.93 21.95 -21.34
C TRP A 326 -12.11 23.47 -21.24
N LYS A 327 -12.85 24.07 -22.17
CA LYS A 327 -13.20 25.50 -22.12
C LYS A 327 -14.09 25.87 -20.94
N ARG A 328 -14.83 24.91 -20.39
CA ARG A 328 -15.70 25.04 -19.21
C ARG A 328 -15.00 24.70 -17.89
N ARG A 329 -13.68 24.47 -17.89
CA ARG A 329 -12.93 24.14 -16.66
C ARG A 329 -13.07 25.20 -15.56
N GLN A 330 -13.28 26.47 -15.92
CA GLN A 330 -13.49 27.53 -14.93
C GLN A 330 -14.83 27.34 -14.19
N ASP A 331 -15.90 26.95 -14.90
CA ASP A 331 -17.20 26.63 -14.29
C ASP A 331 -17.05 25.50 -13.26
N VAL A 332 -16.22 24.50 -13.56
CA VAL A 332 -15.90 23.39 -12.65
C VAL A 332 -15.17 23.92 -11.42
N ILE A 333 -14.06 24.65 -11.60
CA ILE A 333 -13.28 25.26 -10.51
C ILE A 333 -14.15 26.12 -9.60
N ASP A 334 -15.00 26.96 -10.19
CA ASP A 334 -15.86 27.88 -9.44
C ASP A 334 -16.90 27.12 -8.62
N ALA A 335 -17.46 26.02 -9.14
CA ALA A 335 -18.37 25.15 -8.39
C ALA A 335 -17.67 24.48 -7.19
N LEU A 336 -16.43 24.01 -7.39
CA LEU A 336 -15.64 23.36 -6.35
C LEU A 336 -15.21 24.34 -5.25
N LEU A 337 -14.68 25.50 -5.63
CA LEU A 337 -14.31 26.58 -4.70
C LEU A 337 -15.54 27.22 -4.03
N GLY A 338 -16.74 26.95 -4.53
CA GLY A 338 -18.00 27.37 -3.91
C GLY A 338 -18.41 26.49 -2.72
N SER A 339 -17.82 25.31 -2.57
CA SER A 339 -18.03 24.44 -1.42
C SER A 339 -17.16 24.88 -0.24
N GLU A 340 -17.74 24.98 0.96
CA GLU A 340 -16.98 25.27 2.18
C GLU A 340 -16.11 24.08 2.63
N ASP A 341 -16.47 22.86 2.19
CA ASP A 341 -15.80 21.60 2.52
C ASP A 341 -14.67 21.23 1.53
N ILE A 342 -14.26 22.17 0.67
CA ILE A 342 -13.17 21.96 -0.29
C ILE A 342 -12.09 23.01 -0.06
N ASP A 343 -10.94 22.58 0.47
CA ASP A 343 -9.86 23.50 0.85
C ASP A 343 -9.00 23.95 -0.34
N GLN A 344 -8.77 23.06 -1.30
CA GLN A 344 -7.80 23.28 -2.37
C GLN A 344 -8.29 22.73 -3.70
N VAL A 345 -7.97 23.44 -4.80
CA VAL A 345 -8.17 22.98 -6.18
C VAL A 345 -6.86 23.11 -6.93
N ILE A 346 -6.29 21.99 -7.38
CA ILE A 346 -5.03 21.97 -8.12
C ILE A 346 -5.30 21.59 -9.58
N LEU A 347 -5.03 22.52 -10.50
CA LEU A 347 -5.19 22.31 -11.94
C LEU A 347 -3.92 21.70 -12.55
N CYS A 348 -4.06 20.60 -13.30
CA CYS A 348 -2.98 20.05 -14.13
C CYS A 348 -3.07 20.57 -15.58
N ASP A 349 -2.02 21.27 -16.04
CA ASP A 349 -2.06 22.10 -17.26
C ASP A 349 -2.04 21.34 -18.61
N ASN A 350 -2.06 20.00 -18.64
CA ASN A 350 -2.06 19.26 -19.91
C ASN A 350 -3.04 18.09 -20.06
N ASP A 351 -3.68 17.58 -19.00
CA ASP A 351 -4.57 16.40 -19.13
C ASP A 351 -5.81 16.44 -18.22
N GLY A 352 -6.22 17.64 -17.83
CA GLY A 352 -7.54 17.87 -17.26
C GLY A 352 -7.88 17.18 -15.95
N CYS A 353 -6.88 17.00 -15.09
CA CYS A 353 -7.07 16.54 -13.72
C CYS A 353 -7.15 17.73 -12.76
N PHE A 354 -8.14 17.70 -11.88
CA PHE A 354 -8.16 18.50 -10.66
C PHE A 354 -7.87 17.63 -9.45
N PHE A 355 -7.07 18.12 -8.51
CA PHE A 355 -6.94 17.52 -7.18
C PHE A 355 -7.61 18.41 -6.14
N PHE A 356 -8.37 17.78 -5.24
CA PHE A 356 -8.95 18.43 -4.05
C PHE A 356 -8.39 17.83 -2.77
N ASN A 357 -8.46 18.59 -1.68
CA ASN A 357 -8.17 18.13 -0.34
C ASN A 357 -9.28 18.61 0.59
N ASP A 358 -9.73 17.74 1.48
CA ASP A 358 -10.67 18.02 2.57
C ASP A 358 -9.96 17.70 3.91
N THR A 359 -10.07 18.58 4.91
CA THR A 359 -9.18 18.60 6.10
C THR A 359 -9.55 17.64 7.21
#